data_AF-G6YC33-F1
#
_entry.id   AF-G6YC33-F1
#
_cell.length_a   1.000
_cell.length_b   1.000
_cell.length_c   1.000
_cell.angle_alpha   90.00
_cell.angle_beta   90.00
_cell.angle_gamma   90.00
#
_symmetry.space_group_name_H-M   'P 1'
#
loop_
_entity.id
_entity.type
_entity.pdbx_description
1 polymer ?
#
loop_
_entity_poly.entity_id
_entity_poly.type
_entity_poly.pdbx_seq_one_letter_code
_entity_poly.pdbx_strand_id
1 'polypeptide(L)' 'MDNDHSADAISTFDCNILRDAFRTSVIENRIPEDQWQGYAALLIRDYTGNSDCESALLAWVVRK' A
#
# COMPACT_ATOMS: atom_id res chain seq x y z
N MET A 1 3.63 13.76 -28.40
CA MET A 1 3.88 13.97 -26.95
C MET A 1 2.67 13.39 -26.26
N ASP A 2 2.63 12.08 -26.28
CA ASP A 2 1.53 11.25 -25.82
C ASP A 2 1.79 11.07 -24.34
N ASN A 3 1.28 12.00 -23.55
CA ASN A 3 1.36 11.93 -22.10
C ASN A 3 0.33 10.90 -21.60
N ASP A 4 0.49 9.65 -22.05
CA ASP A 4 -0.09 8.46 -21.42
C ASP A 4 0.69 8.19 -20.12
N HIS A 5 0.62 9.16 -19.22
CA HIS A 5 0.69 8.87 -17.81
C HIS A 5 -0.75 8.60 -17.39
N SER A 6 -1.30 7.50 -17.91
CA SER A 6 -2.36 6.80 -17.22
C SER A 6 -1.86 6.68 -15.78
N ALA A 7 -2.54 7.34 -14.85
CA ALA A 7 -2.33 7.13 -13.43
C ALA A 7 -2.30 5.61 -13.23
N ASP A 8 -1.10 5.07 -13.00
CA ASP A 8 -0.80 3.65 -13.04
C ASP A 8 -1.66 3.01 -11.95
N ALA A 9 -2.81 2.49 -12.37
CA ALA A 9 -3.77 1.89 -11.47
C ALA A 9 -3.05 0.68 -10.89
N ILE A 10 -2.78 0.72 -9.59
CA ILE A 10 -2.06 -0.33 -8.86
C ILE A 10 -2.63 -1.68 -9.30
N SER A 11 -1.81 -2.49 -9.97
CA SER A 11 -2.24 -3.80 -10.43
C SER A 11 -2.50 -4.69 -9.22
N THR A 12 -3.38 -5.68 -9.37
CA THR A 12 -3.60 -6.72 -8.35
C THR A 12 -2.28 -7.38 -7.90
N PHE A 13 -1.28 -7.43 -8.79
CA PHE A 13 0.05 -7.91 -8.48
C PHE A 13 0.80 -6.99 -7.50
N ASP A 14 0.82 -5.68 -7.77
CA ASP A 14 1.40 -4.67 -6.88
C ASP A 14 0.72 -4.66 -5.51
N CYS A 15 -0.61 -4.82 -5.46
CA CYS A 15 -1.36 -4.97 -4.22
C CYS A 15 -0.84 -6.17 -3.39
N ASN A 16 -0.56 -7.31 -4.03
CA ASN A 16 -0.02 -8.49 -3.34
C ASN A 16 1.40 -8.24 -2.82
N ILE A 17 2.25 -7.55 -3.58
CA ILE A 17 3.61 -7.17 -3.15
C ILE A 17 3.53 -6.26 -1.92
N LEU A 18 2.71 -5.20 -2.00
CA LEU A 18 2.48 -4.25 -0.92
C LEU A 18 1.98 -4.95 0.34
N ARG A 19 1.05 -5.90 0.20
CA ARG A 19 0.55 -6.69 1.32
C ARG A 19 1.64 -7.55 1.96
N ASP A 20 2.49 -8.19 1.16
CA ASP A 20 3.57 -9.03 1.67
C ASP A 20 4.66 -8.21 2.36
N ALA A 21 5.06 -7.09 1.74
CA ALA A 21 6.00 -6.13 2.31
C ALA A 21 5.45 -5.50 3.61
N PHE A 22 4.16 -5.14 3.62
CA PHE A 22 3.46 -4.68 4.81
C PHE A 22 3.52 -5.73 5.92
N ARG A 23 3.13 -6.98 5.62
CA ARG A 23 3.07 -8.07 6.59
C ARG A 23 4.43 -8.38 7.19
N THR A 24 5.47 -8.46 6.35
CA THR A 24 6.85 -8.65 6.76
C THR A 24 7.29 -7.52 7.69
N SER A 25 7.06 -6.27 7.28
CA SER A 25 7.44 -5.09 8.06
C SER A 25 6.71 -4.99 9.40
N VAL A 26 5.41 -5.31 9.48
CA VAL A 26 4.69 -5.27 10.76
C VAL A 26 5.18 -6.35 11.73
N ILE A 27 5.61 -7.51 11.21
CA ILE A 27 6.18 -8.59 12.02
C ILE A 27 7.58 -8.22 12.50
N GLU A 28 8.44 -7.76 11.60
CA GLU A 28 9.83 -7.39 11.90
C GLU A 28 9.92 -6.21 12.85
N ASN A 29 9.15 -5.15 12.58
CA ASN A 29 9.14 -3.93 13.39
C ASN A 29 8.17 -3.98 14.56
N ARG A 30 7.45 -5.11 14.75
CA ARG A 30 6.42 -5.31 15.78
C ARG A 30 5.43 -4.14 15.84
N ILE A 31 4.94 -3.71 14.68
CA ILE A 31 4.03 -2.57 14.58
C ILE A 31 2.68 -2.99 15.20
N PRO A 32 2.12 -2.21 16.13
CA PRO A 32 0.81 -2.50 16.72
C PRO A 32 -0.33 -2.28 15.71
N GLU A 33 -1.42 -3.06 15.84
CA GLU A 33 -2.59 -3.02 14.93
C GLU A 33 -3.18 -1.60 14.76
N ASP A 34 -3.11 -0.77 15.79
CA ASP A 34 -3.54 0.64 15.76
C ASP A 34 -2.76 1.48 14.73
N GLN A 35 -1.49 1.14 14.50
CA GLN A 35 -0.61 1.84 13.55
C GLN A 35 -0.59 1.20 12.16
N TRP A 36 -1.27 0.06 11.96
CA TRP A 36 -1.25 -0.67 10.70
C TRP A 36 -1.81 0.14 9.54
N GLN A 37 -2.94 0.84 9.73
CA GLN A 37 -3.51 1.70 8.69
C GLN A 37 -2.56 2.84 8.30
N GLY A 38 -1.94 3.49 9.28
CA GLY A 38 -0.99 4.58 9.02
C GLY A 38 0.26 4.08 8.29
N TYR A 39 0.78 2.94 8.70
CA TYR A 39 1.95 2.33 8.07
C TYR A 39 1.65 1.83 6.64
N ALA A 40 0.50 1.21 6.42
CA ALA A 40 0.08 0.80 5.08
C ALA A 40 -0.10 2.01 4.15
N ALA A 41 -0.66 3.12 4.63
CA ALA A 41 -0.80 4.35 3.84
C ALA A 41 0.56 4.95 3.46
N LEU A 42 1.52 4.94 4.38
CA LEU A 42 2.89 5.35 4.09
C LEU A 42 3.54 4.43 3.06
N LEU A 43 3.41 3.11 3.21
CA LEU A 43 3.98 2.12 2.29
C LEU A 43 3.43 2.27 0.87
N ILE A 44 2.11 2.39 0.72
CA ILE A 44 1.46 2.52 -0.58
C ILE A 44 1.86 3.85 -1.23
N ARG A 45 1.86 4.95 -0.46
CA ARG A 45 2.30 6.27 -0.94
C ARG A 45 3.76 6.26 -1.37
N ASP A 46 4.64 5.58 -0.63
CA ASP A 46 6.06 5.43 -0.98
C ASP A 46 6.23 4.65 -2.29
N TYR A 47 5.45 3.57 -2.46
CA TYR A 47 5.50 2.72 -3.64
C TYR A 47 4.92 3.37 -4.91
N THR A 48 3.73 3.99 -4.80
CA THR A 48 3.07 4.62 -5.96
C THR A 48 3.46 6.06 -6.20
N GLY A 49 4.09 6.72 -5.23
CA GLY A 49 4.28 8.17 -5.25
C GLY A 49 2.96 8.97 -5.20
N ASN A 50 1.81 8.28 -5.15
CA ASN A 50 0.51 8.91 -5.15
C ASN A 50 -0.05 8.97 -3.73
N SER A 51 -0.53 10.16 -3.36
CA SER A 51 -1.11 10.38 -2.03
C SER A 51 -2.57 9.91 -1.96
N ASP A 52 -3.19 9.70 -3.12
CA ASP A 52 -4.54 9.16 -3.25
C ASP A 52 -4.50 7.63 -3.10
N CYS A 53 -4.21 7.19 -1.88
CA CYS A 53 -4.35 5.79 -1.50
C CYS A 53 -5.84 5.49 -1.35
N GLU A 54 -6.41 4.70 -2.26
CA GLU A 54 -7.79 4.24 -2.14
C GLU A 54 -7.99 3.59 -0.77
N SER A 55 -8.94 4.11 0.02
CA SER A 55 -9.23 3.60 1.36
C SER A 55 -9.64 2.12 1.33
N ALA A 56 -10.17 1.66 0.20
CA ALA A 56 -10.48 0.25 -0.06
C ALA A 56 -9.21 -0.62 -0.16
N LEU A 57 -8.16 -0.14 -0.83
CA LEU A 57 -6.88 -0.83 -0.92
C LEU A 57 -6.20 -0.90 0.45
N LEU A 58 -6.23 0.20 1.21
CA LEU A 58 -5.73 0.23 2.59
C LEU A 58 -6.44 -0.79 3.47
N ALA A 59 -7.76 -0.80 3.44
CA ALA A 59 -8.55 -1.77 4.17
C ALA A 59 -8.25 -3.21 3.74
N TRP A 60 -7.91 -3.44 2.46
CA TRP A 60 -7.56 -4.76 1.94
C TRP A 60 -6.15 -5.22 2.34
N VAL A 61 -5.16 -4.32 2.33
CA VAL A 61 -3.76 -4.60 2.75
C VAL A 61 -3.68 -4.91 4.25
N VAL A 62 -4.45 -4.18 5.06
CA VAL A 62 -4.48 -4.32 6.52
C VAL A 62 -5.36 -5.52 6.94
N ARG A 63 -6.13 -6.09 6.02
CA ARG A 63 -6.99 -7.25 6.30
C ARG A 63 -6.13 -8.51 6.49
N LYS A 64 -6.36 -9.20 7.61
CA LYS A 64 -5.75 -10.49 7.97
C LYS A 64 -6.10 -11.58 6.96
#